data_AF-A0A969NKN9-F1
#
_entry.id   AF-A0A969NKN9-F1
#
_cell.length_a   1.000
_cell.length_b   1.000
_cell.length_c   1.000
_cell.angle_alpha   90.00
_cell.angle_beta   90.00
_cell.angle_gamma   90.00
#
_symmetry.space_group_name_H-M   'P 1'
#
loop_
_entity.id
_entity.type
_entity.pdbx_description
1 polymer ?
#
loop_
_entity_poly.entity_id
_entity_poly.type
_entity_poly.pdbx_seq_one_letter_code
_entity_poly.pdbx_strand_id
1 'polypeptide(L)' 'MKKAKLILENGKEFIGTSFGYDKSIAGEVVFNTAMTGYPESLTDPSYKGQILVATFPLVGNYGVPFK' A
#
# COMPACT_ATOMS: atom_id res chain seq x y z
N MET A 1 17.33 -5.96 3.44
CA MET A 1 15.92 -5.76 3.06
C MET A 1 15.11 -6.95 3.51
N LYS A 2 14.04 -6.74 4.30
CA LYS A 2 13.18 -7.83 4.80
C LYS A 2 12.19 -8.23 3.70
N LYS A 3 12.03 -9.53 3.44
CA LYS A 3 11.05 -10.03 2.47
C LYS A 3 9.62 -9.95 3.04
N ALA A 4 8.65 -9.62 2.20
CA ALA A 4 7.23 -9.64 2.51
C ALA A 4 6.45 -10.31 1.38
N LYS A 5 5.22 -10.77 1.67
CA LYS A 5 4.31 -11.37 0.69
C LYS A 5 2.93 -10.77 0.81
N LEU A 6 2.29 -10.50 -0.33
CA LEU A 6 0.84 -10.27 -0.44
C LEU A 6 0.21 -11.56 -0.98
N ILE A 7 -0.71 -12.14 -0.23
CA ILE A 7 -1.41 -13.38 -0.60
C ILE A 7 -2.87 -13.02 -0.80
N LEU A 8 -3.41 -13.29 -1.98
CA LEU A 8 -4.81 -13.09 -2.31
C LEU A 8 -5.63 -14.33 -1.95
N GLU A 9 -6.94 -14.15 -1.76
CA GLU A 9 -7.87 -15.24 -1.44
C GLU A 9 -7.85 -16.38 -2.47
N ASN A 10 -7.61 -16.05 -3.75
CA ASN A 10 -7.48 -17.02 -4.84
C ASN A 10 -6.13 -17.78 -4.84
N GLY A 11 -5.30 -17.62 -3.82
CA GLY A 11 -3.99 -18.27 -3.70
C GLY A 11 -2.87 -17.58 -4.48
N LYS A 12 -3.13 -16.48 -5.19
CA LYS A 12 -2.08 -15.73 -5.90
C LYS A 12 -1.16 -15.03 -4.91
N GLU A 13 0.15 -15.24 -5.05
CA GLU A 13 1.17 -14.62 -4.21
C GLU A 13 1.97 -13.56 -4.99
N PHE A 14 2.25 -12.45 -4.32
CA PHE A 14 3.19 -11.43 -4.78
C PHE A 14 4.30 -11.27 -3.74
N ILE A 15 5.54 -11.47 -4.16
CA ILE A 15 6.71 -11.34 -3.28
C ILE A 15 7.30 -9.95 -3.45
N GLY A 16 7.57 -9.28 -2.32
CA GLY A 16 8.14 -7.94 -2.31
C GLY A 16 9.11 -7.72 -1.15
N THR A 17 9.50 -6.46 -1.00
CA THR A 17 10.38 -6.00 0.07
C THR A 17 9.59 -5.13 1.04
N SER A 18 9.67 -5.42 2.34
CA SER A 18 9.07 -4.58 3.37
C SER A 18 9.87 -3.29 3.55
N PHE A 19 9.15 -2.18 3.61
CA PHE A 19 9.66 -0.85 3.93
C PHE A 19 8.88 -0.18 5.09
N GLY A 20 7.77 -0.79 5.52
CA GLY A 20 6.87 -0.24 6.53
C GLY A 20 6.98 -0.95 7.88
N TYR A 21 5.88 -0.95 8.63
CA TYR A 21 5.81 -1.54 9.97
C TYR A 21 5.95 -3.07 9.94
N ASP A 22 6.61 -3.64 10.95
CA ASP A 22 6.96 -5.06 10.99
C ASP A 22 5.85 -5.94 11.58
N LYS A 23 4.69 -5.98 10.90
CA LYS A 23 3.57 -6.84 11.28
C LYS A 23 2.69 -7.17 10.07
N SER A 24 2.19 -8.40 10.03
CA SER A 24 1.19 -8.81 9.04
C SER A 24 -0.19 -8.23 9.36
N ILE A 25 -0.94 -7.88 8.32
CA ILE A 25 -2.34 -7.48 8.39
C ILE A 25 -3.11 -8.10 7.22
N ALA A 26 -4.42 -8.20 7.38
CA ALA A 26 -5.36 -8.65 6.34
C ALA A 26 -6.40 -7.55 6.10
N GLY A 27 -6.91 -7.49 4.87
CA GLY A 27 -7.88 -6.50 4.44
C GLY A 27 -8.28 -6.70 2.98
N GLU A 28 -9.27 -5.95 2.53
CA GLU A 28 -9.68 -5.94 1.13
C GLU A 28 -8.59 -5.28 0.27
N VAL A 29 -8.15 -5.95 -0.80
CA VAL A 29 -7.16 -5.38 -1.72
C VAL A 29 -7.89 -4.52 -2.75
N VAL A 30 -7.58 -3.24 -2.77
CA VAL A 30 -8.13 -2.25 -3.71
C VAL A 30 -7.00 -1.60 -4.51
N PHE A 31 -7.31 -1.04 -5.68
CA PHE A 31 -6.35 -0.27 -6.46
C PHE A 31 -6.82 1.16 -6.71
N ASN A 32 -5.89 2.10 -6.79
CA ASN A 32 -6.16 3.50 -7.09
C ASN A 32 -5.27 3.97 -8.26
N THR A 33 -5.89 4.71 -9.19
CA THR A 33 -5.28 5.16 -10.45
C THR A 33 -4.62 6.55 -10.38
N ALA A 34 -4.64 7.19 -9.21
CA ALA A 34 -3.98 8.47 -8.98
C ALA A 34 -2.47 8.32 -9.12
N MET A 35 -1.87 9.25 -9.87
CA MET A 35 -0.42 9.31 -10.07
C MET A 35 0.29 10.15 -9.00
N THR A 36 -0.47 10.89 -8.19
CA THR A 36 0.01 11.80 -7.14
C THR A 36 -0.96 11.76 -5.96
N GLY A 37 -0.61 12.38 -4.84
CA GLY A 37 -1.50 12.47 -3.67
C GLY A 37 -1.52 11.22 -2.79
N TYR A 38 -0.39 10.48 -2.71
CA TYR A 38 -0.32 9.30 -1.84
C TYR A 38 -0.45 9.63 -0.34
N PRO A 39 0.00 10.78 0.21
CA PRO A 39 -0.26 11.10 1.62
C PRO A 39 -1.75 11.25 1.92
N GLU A 40 -2.48 11.93 1.04
CA GLU A 40 -3.92 12.12 1.14
C GLU A 40 -4.65 10.78 0.98
N SER A 41 -4.26 9.97 -0.01
CA SER A 41 -4.82 8.63 -0.20
C SER A 41 -4.61 7.72 1.03
N LEU A 42 -3.44 7.76 1.67
CA LEU A 42 -3.15 6.93 2.85
C LEU A 42 -3.84 7.42 4.13
N THR A 43 -4.37 8.64 4.15
CA THR A 43 -5.06 9.23 5.29
C THR A 43 -6.56 9.34 5.12
N ASP A 44 -7.09 8.98 3.94
CA ASP A 44 -8.52 8.98 3.65
C ASP A 44 -9.24 7.87 4.45
N PRO A 45 -10.25 8.22 5.28
CA PRO A 45 -11.02 7.26 6.08
C PRO A 45 -11.72 6.17 5.28
N SER A 46 -11.99 6.38 3.99
CA SER A 46 -12.63 5.40 3.11
C SER A 46 -11.79 4.13 2.91
N TYR A 47 -10.46 4.21 3.06
CA TYR A 47 -9.56 3.05 2.96
C TYR A 47 -9.42 2.23 4.25
N LYS A 48 -10.24 2.50 5.27
CA LYS A 48 -10.16 1.80 6.55
C LYS A 48 -10.39 0.29 6.34
N GLY A 49 -9.38 -0.51 6.75
CA GLY A 49 -9.42 -1.98 6.61
C GLY A 49 -9.06 -2.49 5.21
N GLN A 50 -8.58 -1.62 4.33
CA GLN A 50 -8.18 -1.97 2.97
C GLN A 50 -6.64 -1.95 2.81
N ILE A 51 -6.17 -2.70 1.83
CA ILE A 51 -4.79 -2.73 1.35
C ILE A 51 -4.77 -1.99 0.01
N LEU A 52 -4.22 -0.77 0.01
CA LEU A 52 -4.18 0.09 -1.16
C LEU A 52 -3.02 -0.25 -2.09
N VAL A 53 -3.32 -0.54 -3.35
CA VAL A 53 -2.36 -0.75 -4.45
C VAL A 53 -2.35 0.47 -5.37
N ALA A 54 -1.23 1.20 -5.43
CA ALA A 54 -1.07 2.27 -6.40
C ALA A 54 -0.77 1.68 -7.79
N THR A 55 -1.46 2.14 -8.83
CA THR A 55 -1.10 1.76 -10.22
C THR A 55 0.11 2.53 -10.74
N PHE A 56 0.39 3.71 -10.18
CA PHE A 56 1.59 4.48 -10.53
C PHE A 56 2.84 3.88 -9.85
N PRO A 57 3.92 3.62 -10.60
CA PRO A 57 5.03 2.80 -10.10
C PRO A 57 5.93 3.51 -9.07
N LEU A 58 5.89 4.84 -8.99
CA LEU A 58 6.77 5.64 -8.14
C LEU A 58 5.96 6.31 -7.03
N VAL A 59 5.99 5.72 -5.83
CA VAL A 59 5.34 6.25 -4.62
C VAL A 59 6.40 6.67 -3.61
N GLY A 60 6.24 7.83 -2.98
CA GLY A 60 7.21 8.39 -2.04
C GLY A 60 8.12 9.48 -2.60
N ASN A 61 7.91 9.92 -3.85
CA ASN A 61 8.80 10.85 -4.56
C ASN A 61 9.03 12.19 -3.84
N TYR A 62 8.09 12.64 -3.01
CA TYR A 62 8.15 13.93 -2.32
C TYR A 62 8.00 13.80 -0.79
N GLY A 63 8.23 12.61 -0.23
CA GLY A 63 8.13 12.36 1.21
C GLY A 63 6.72 12.53 1.77
N VAL A 64 6.61 12.89 3.05
CA VAL A 64 5.34 13.15 3.73
C VAL A 64 5.37 14.61 4.20
N PRO A 65 4.31 15.41 3.98
CA PRO A 65 4.29 16.80 4.43
C PRO A 65 4.44 16.89 5.96
N PHE A 66 5.12 17.94 6.43
CA PHE A 66 4.96 18.38 7.80
C PHE A 66 3.57 18.98 7.93
N LYS A 67 2.83 18.62 8.99
CA LYS A 67 1.49 19.13 9.28
C LYS A 67 1.34 20.62 9.02
#